data_AF-A0A7Z1MYX8-F1
#
_entry.id   AF-A0A7Z1MYX8-F1
#
_cell.length_a   1.000
_cell.length_b   1.000
_cell.length_c   1.000
_cell.angle_alpha   90.00
_cell.angle_beta   90.00
_cell.angle_gamma   90.00
#
_symmetry.space_group_name_H-M   'P 1'
#
loop_
_entity.id
_entity.type
_entity.pdbx_description
1 polymer ?
#
loop_
_entity_poly.entity_id
_entity_poly.type
_entity_poly.pdbx_seq_one_letter_code
_entity_poly.pdbx_strand_id
1 'polypeptide(L)'
;LKVLAIILFVIVGLTAINFSNYIPFIPEHKVTETGDFGGWQGIYAGVSMIFLAYIGFDSIAANSAEAINPQKTMPRGILGSLIVAIVLFVAVALVLVGMFHYSQYADNAEPVGWALRESGHGIIAAIVQAISVIGMFTALIGMMLAGSRLLYSFGRDGLLPSWLSQLNHKHLPNRALVILTIIGVVIGSMFPFAFLAQLISAGTLVAFMFVSLAM
;
A
#
# COMPACT_ATOMS: atom_id res chain seq x y z
N LEU A 1 15.61 5.87 -0.44
CA LEU A 1 15.90 4.41 -0.48
C LEU A 1 14.81 3.62 -1.20
N LYS A 2 13.56 3.59 -0.72
CA LYS A 2 12.47 2.79 -1.33
C LYS A 2 12.24 3.11 -2.83
N VAL A 3 12.17 4.39 -3.18
CA VAL A 3 12.00 4.84 -4.58
C VAL A 3 13.16 4.40 -5.48
N LEU A 4 14.39 4.37 -4.97
CA LEU A 4 15.55 3.90 -5.74
C LEU A 4 15.45 2.41 -6.07
N ALA A 5 14.93 1.58 -5.15
CA ALA A 5 14.70 0.17 -5.43
C ALA A 5 13.66 -0.03 -6.53
N ILE A 6 12.61 0.80 -6.56
CA ILE A 6 11.61 0.78 -7.64
C ILE A 6 12.25 1.16 -8.97
N ILE A 7 13.00 2.26 -9.00
CA ILE A 7 13.69 2.72 -10.22
C ILE A 7 14.67 1.65 -10.72
N LEU A 8 15.43 1.04 -9.81
CA LEU A 8 16.34 -0.05 -10.14
C LEU A 8 15.60 -1.24 -10.75
N PHE A 9 14.48 -1.65 -10.15
CA PHE A 9 13.64 -2.71 -10.70
C PHE A 9 13.14 -2.34 -12.10
N VAL A 10 12.63 -1.12 -12.31
CA VAL A 10 12.12 -0.70 -13.62
C VAL A 10 13.24 -0.75 -14.67
N ILE A 11 14.42 -0.20 -14.39
CA ILE A 11 15.54 -0.18 -15.34
C ILE A 11 15.97 -1.60 -15.73
N VAL A 12 16.09 -2.51 -14.75
CA VAL A 12 16.55 -3.88 -14.98
C VAL A 12 15.45 -4.74 -15.60
N GLY A 13 14.20 -4.57 -15.16
CA GLY A 13 13.07 -5.30 -15.71
C GLY A 13 12.79 -4.93 -17.16
N LEU A 14 13.03 -3.68 -17.57
CA LEU A 14 12.94 -3.24 -18.97
C LEU A 14 13.84 -4.06 -19.92
N THR A 15 14.98 -4.57 -19.44
CA THR A 15 15.88 -5.39 -20.29
C THR A 15 15.38 -6.82 -20.51
N ALA A 16 14.40 -7.27 -19.73
CA ALA A 16 13.83 -8.61 -19.77
C ALA A 16 12.39 -8.64 -20.32
N ILE A 17 11.92 -7.56 -20.94
CA ILE A 17 10.55 -7.49 -21.48
C ILE A 17 10.43 -8.33 -22.75
N ASN A 18 9.37 -9.14 -22.80
CA ASN A 18 8.89 -9.79 -24.00
C ASN A 18 7.50 -9.26 -24.36
N PHE A 19 7.40 -8.58 -25.51
CA PHE A 19 6.15 -7.96 -25.96
C PHE A 19 5.00 -8.94 -26.16
N SER A 20 5.28 -10.23 -26.36
CA SER A 20 4.22 -11.25 -26.46
C SER A 20 3.40 -11.40 -25.18
N ASN A 21 3.98 -11.06 -24.02
CA ASN A 21 3.29 -11.17 -22.73
C ASN A 21 2.18 -10.12 -22.54
N TYR A 22 2.19 -9.05 -23.35
CA TYR A 22 1.11 -8.07 -23.39
C TYR A 22 -0.11 -8.54 -24.19
N ILE A 23 -0.10 -9.75 -24.77
CA ILE A 23 -1.19 -10.24 -25.62
C ILE A 23 -1.83 -11.47 -24.96
N PRO A 24 -3.13 -11.41 -24.59
CA PRO A 24 -4.03 -10.26 -24.65
C PRO A 24 -3.78 -9.25 -23.52
N PHE A 25 -3.80 -7.94 -23.84
CA PHE A 25 -3.53 -6.88 -22.84
C PHE A 25 -4.65 -6.79 -21.81
N ILE A 26 -5.89 -6.97 -22.28
CA ILE A 26 -7.07 -7.18 -21.44
C ILE A 26 -7.52 -8.60 -21.71
N PRO A 27 -7.31 -9.54 -20.77
CA PRO A 27 -7.82 -10.89 -20.88
C PRO A 27 -9.34 -10.92 -20.98
N GLU A 28 -9.87 -12.00 -21.56
CA GLU A 28 -11.32 -12.23 -21.58
C GLU A 28 -11.89 -12.30 -20.16
N HIS A 29 -13.12 -11.79 -20.01
CA HIS A 29 -13.81 -11.79 -18.74
C HIS A 29 -14.13 -13.22 -18.28
N LYS A 30 -13.73 -13.55 -17.05
CA LYS A 30 -13.98 -14.82 -16.38
C LYS A 30 -14.29 -14.55 -14.91
N VAL A 31 -15.30 -15.24 -14.38
CA VAL A 31 -15.59 -15.25 -12.96
C VAL A 31 -14.69 -16.30 -12.32
N THR A 32 -13.82 -15.86 -11.41
CA THR A 32 -12.92 -16.72 -10.62
C THR A 32 -13.39 -16.79 -9.18
N GLU A 33 -12.87 -17.75 -8.41
CA GLU A 33 -13.18 -17.90 -6.97
C GLU A 33 -12.84 -16.64 -6.16
N THR A 34 -11.90 -15.83 -6.64
CA THR A 34 -11.43 -14.58 -6.02
C THR A 34 -12.11 -13.32 -6.56
N GLY A 35 -13.08 -13.46 -7.48
CA GLY A 35 -13.83 -12.35 -8.09
C GLY A 35 -13.75 -12.32 -9.61
N ASP A 36 -14.14 -11.18 -10.19
CA ASP A 36 -14.08 -10.96 -11.64
C ASP A 36 -12.64 -10.77 -12.13
N PHE A 37 -12.24 -11.52 -13.15
CA PHE A 37 -10.94 -11.39 -13.81
C PHE A 37 -11.14 -11.09 -15.30
N GLY A 38 -10.30 -10.22 -15.88
CA GLY A 38 -10.40 -9.84 -17.29
C GLY A 38 -11.63 -8.98 -17.62
N GLY A 39 -11.63 -8.41 -18.83
CA GLY A 39 -12.63 -7.43 -19.26
C GLY A 39 -12.70 -6.18 -18.39
N TRP A 40 -13.76 -5.38 -18.55
CA TRP A 40 -13.97 -4.16 -17.77
C TRP A 40 -14.24 -4.46 -16.29
N GLN A 41 -14.96 -5.54 -16.00
CA GLN A 41 -15.27 -5.98 -14.65
C GLN A 41 -14.01 -6.31 -13.85
N GLY A 42 -13.06 -7.04 -14.46
CA GLY A 42 -11.76 -7.34 -13.84
C GLY A 42 -10.91 -6.08 -13.63
N ILE A 43 -10.99 -5.10 -14.53
CA ILE A 43 -10.33 -3.81 -14.35
C ILE A 43 -10.90 -3.09 -13.11
N TYR A 44 -12.22 -3.00 -12.98
CA TYR A 44 -12.85 -2.37 -11.81
C TYR A 44 -12.53 -3.10 -10.51
N ALA A 45 -12.54 -4.43 -10.51
CA ALA A 45 -12.12 -5.24 -9.37
C ALA A 45 -10.65 -4.94 -9.00
N GLY A 46 -9.75 -4.90 -9.98
CA GLY A 46 -8.34 -4.54 -9.78
C GLY A 46 -8.12 -3.13 -9.24
N VAL A 47 -8.89 -2.14 -9.71
CA VAL A 47 -8.84 -0.75 -9.21
C VAL A 47 -9.16 -0.69 -7.71
N SER A 48 -10.15 -1.45 -7.25
CA SER A 48 -10.49 -1.49 -5.83
C SER A 48 -9.39 -2.09 -4.96
N MET A 49 -8.68 -3.12 -5.45
CA MET A 49 -7.57 -3.75 -4.70
C MET A 49 -6.32 -2.87 -4.69
N ILE A 50 -5.96 -2.26 -5.83
CA ILE A 50 -4.76 -1.43 -5.93
C ILE A 50 -4.90 -0.09 -5.20
N PHE A 51 -6.12 0.34 -4.89
CA PHE A 51 -6.38 1.56 -4.11
C PHE A 51 -5.60 1.59 -2.79
N LEU A 52 -5.44 0.43 -2.13
CA LEU A 52 -4.62 0.30 -0.92
C LEU A 52 -3.21 0.86 -1.10
N ALA A 53 -2.60 0.68 -2.28
CA ALA A 53 -1.24 1.14 -2.57
C ALA A 53 -1.13 2.68 -2.63
N TYR A 54 -2.24 3.38 -2.81
CA TYR A 54 -2.30 4.85 -2.83
C TYR A 54 -2.58 5.46 -1.46
N ILE A 55 -2.90 4.66 -0.45
CA ILE A 55 -3.09 5.17 0.92
C ILE A 55 -1.75 5.68 1.46
N GLY A 56 -1.76 6.87 2.05
CA GLY A 56 -0.58 7.51 2.61
C GLY A 56 -0.34 8.94 2.12
N PHE A 57 -0.99 9.40 1.04
CA PHE A 57 -0.90 10.81 0.61
C PHE A 57 -1.46 11.77 1.67
N ASP A 58 -2.42 11.31 2.46
CA ASP A 58 -3.05 11.98 3.60
C ASP A 58 -2.07 12.22 4.76
N SER A 59 -1.01 11.42 4.87
CA SER A 59 0.08 11.68 5.82
C SER A 59 0.81 12.99 5.53
N ILE A 60 0.85 13.44 4.27
CA ILE A 60 1.40 14.75 3.91
C ILE A 60 0.48 15.84 4.48
N ALA A 61 -0.84 15.68 4.34
CA ALA A 61 -1.85 16.60 4.88
C ALA A 61 -1.75 16.74 6.42
N ALA A 62 -1.53 15.62 7.12
CA ALA A 62 -1.38 15.58 8.57
C ALA A 62 -0.20 16.41 9.10
N ASN A 63 0.86 16.59 8.29
CA ASN A 63 2.04 17.38 8.65
C ASN A 63 2.00 18.82 8.12
N SER A 64 0.81 19.32 7.75
CA SER A 64 0.63 20.68 7.23
C SER A 64 1.10 21.79 8.18
N ALA A 65 1.04 21.55 9.49
CA ALA A 65 1.47 22.51 10.50
C ALA A 65 2.99 22.77 10.48
N GLU A 66 3.78 21.84 9.95
CA GLU A 66 5.24 21.96 9.84
C GLU A 66 5.69 22.44 8.45
N ALA A 67 4.74 22.63 7.52
CA ALA A 67 5.05 23.03 6.15
C ALA A 67 5.32 24.53 6.04
N ILE A 68 6.41 24.89 5.34
CA ILE A 68 6.69 26.29 4.99
C ILE A 68 5.69 26.73 3.92
N ASN A 69 4.88 27.75 4.22
CA ASN A 69 3.79 28.25 3.37
C ASN A 69 2.78 27.16 2.95
N PRO A 70 1.98 26.63 3.91
CA PRO A 70 1.11 25.48 3.68
C PRO A 70 0.14 25.65 2.50
N GLN A 71 -0.37 26.86 2.28
CA GLN A 71 -1.35 27.18 1.24
C GLN A 71 -0.85 26.86 -0.18
N LYS A 72 0.45 26.98 -0.43
CA LYS A 72 1.06 26.69 -1.74
C LYS A 72 1.82 25.36 -1.74
N THR A 73 2.48 25.03 -0.63
CA THR A 73 3.34 23.85 -0.54
C THR A 73 2.54 22.56 -0.39
N MET A 74 1.43 22.59 0.37
CA MET A 74 0.62 21.39 0.60
C MET A 74 -0.05 20.85 -0.67
N PRO A 75 -0.77 21.67 -1.47
CA PRO A 75 -1.40 21.15 -2.68
C PRO A 75 -0.37 20.62 -3.69
N ARG A 76 0.78 21.29 -3.83
CA ARG A 76 1.87 20.86 -4.71
C ARG A 76 2.54 19.58 -4.22
N GLY A 77 2.74 19.44 -2.92
CA GLY A 77 3.31 18.23 -2.31
C GLY A 77 2.39 17.03 -2.49
N ILE A 78 1.10 17.18 -2.20
CA ILE A 78 0.10 16.11 -2.35
C ILE A 78 -0.01 15.70 -3.84
N LEU A 79 -0.33 16.64 -4.74
CA LEU A 79 -0.50 16.33 -6.16
C LEU A 79 0.79 15.83 -6.81
N GLY A 80 1.93 16.46 -6.49
CA GLY A 80 3.23 16.06 -7.03
C GLY A 80 3.62 14.65 -6.59
N SER A 81 3.46 14.32 -5.30
CA SER A 81 3.74 12.96 -4.80
C SER A 81 2.81 11.92 -5.43
N LEU A 82 1.53 12.25 -5.62
CA LEU A 82 0.54 11.36 -6.21
C LEU A 82 0.88 11.07 -7.69
N ILE A 83 1.21 12.09 -8.48
CA ILE A 83 1.60 11.91 -9.88
C ILE A 83 2.84 11.03 -9.99
N VAL A 84 3.87 11.28 -9.16
CA VAL A 84 5.09 10.45 -9.15
C VAL A 84 4.77 9.00 -8.78
N ALA A 85 3.91 8.77 -7.79
CA ALA A 85 3.48 7.43 -7.39
C ALA A 85 2.74 6.71 -8.52
N ILE A 86 1.80 7.39 -9.20
CA ILE A 86 1.06 6.83 -10.35
C ILE A 86 2.03 6.39 -11.45
N VAL A 87 2.97 7.26 -11.84
CA VAL A 87 3.94 6.95 -12.89
C VAL A 87 4.79 5.73 -12.51
N LEU A 88 5.28 5.67 -11.27
CA LEU A 88 6.09 4.55 -10.80
C LEU A 88 5.28 3.25 -10.74
N PHE A 89 4.04 3.27 -10.26
CA PHE A 89 3.19 2.08 -10.18
C PHE A 89 2.80 1.55 -11.56
N VAL A 90 2.45 2.43 -12.49
CA VAL A 90 2.18 2.04 -13.89
C VAL A 90 3.44 1.45 -14.53
N ALA A 91 4.60 2.07 -14.32
CA ALA A 91 5.87 1.54 -14.83
C ALA A 91 6.18 0.14 -14.28
N VAL A 92 6.02 -0.08 -12.97
CA VAL A 92 6.21 -1.40 -12.34
C VAL A 92 5.24 -2.43 -12.90
N ALA A 93 3.96 -2.10 -13.02
CA ALA A 93 2.94 -3.00 -13.56
C ALA A 93 3.23 -3.39 -15.02
N LEU A 94 3.58 -2.41 -15.86
CA LEU A 94 3.94 -2.66 -17.26
C LEU A 94 5.21 -3.51 -17.38
N VAL A 95 6.22 -3.28 -16.55
CA VAL A 95 7.45 -4.07 -16.55
C VAL A 95 7.17 -5.51 -16.11
N LEU A 96 6.38 -5.72 -15.04
CA LEU A 96 6.02 -7.06 -14.57
C LEU A 96 5.29 -7.86 -15.67
N VAL A 97 4.20 -7.31 -16.21
CA VAL A 97 3.44 -7.97 -17.28
C VAL A 97 4.28 -8.12 -18.55
N GLY A 98 5.26 -7.24 -18.78
CA GLY A 98 6.20 -7.37 -19.89
C GLY A 98 7.21 -8.51 -19.70
N MET A 99 7.70 -8.74 -18.47
CA MET A 99 8.70 -9.78 -18.19
C MET A 99 8.11 -11.19 -18.28
N PHE A 100 6.94 -11.41 -17.66
CA PHE A 100 6.27 -12.72 -17.66
C PHE A 100 4.76 -12.56 -17.85
N HIS A 101 4.12 -13.57 -18.43
CA HIS A 101 2.67 -13.60 -18.60
C HIS A 101 1.96 -13.50 -17.24
N TYR A 102 0.88 -12.70 -17.15
CA TYR A 102 0.21 -12.34 -15.89
C TYR A 102 -0.17 -13.56 -15.03
N SER A 103 -0.45 -14.70 -15.65
CA SER A 103 -0.82 -15.95 -14.98
C SER A 103 0.29 -16.53 -14.12
N GLN A 104 1.56 -16.21 -14.40
CA GLN A 104 2.70 -16.68 -13.61
C GLN A 104 2.85 -15.94 -12.27
N TYR A 105 2.17 -14.80 -12.13
CA TYR A 105 2.13 -14.03 -10.88
C TYR A 105 0.96 -14.40 -9.97
N ALA A 106 0.09 -15.32 -10.39
CA ALA A 106 -1.02 -15.79 -9.58
C ALA A 106 -0.48 -16.38 -8.25
N ASP A 107 -1.11 -15.99 -7.15
CA ASP A 107 -0.77 -16.43 -5.78
C ASP A 107 0.69 -16.17 -5.36
N ASN A 108 1.38 -15.26 -6.05
CA ASN A 108 2.75 -14.89 -5.72
C ASN A 108 2.79 -13.68 -4.78
N ALA A 109 3.32 -13.89 -3.57
CA ALA A 109 3.47 -12.83 -2.57
C ALA A 109 4.56 -11.79 -2.91
N GLU A 110 5.47 -12.12 -3.83
CA GLU A 110 6.68 -11.34 -4.12
C GLU A 110 6.96 -11.20 -5.64
N PRO A 111 6.00 -10.72 -6.44
CA PRO A 111 6.08 -10.76 -7.91
C PRO A 111 7.31 -10.05 -8.49
N VAL A 112 7.73 -8.93 -7.88
CA VAL A 112 8.94 -8.17 -8.27
C VAL A 112 10.22 -8.99 -8.05
N GLY A 113 10.34 -9.60 -6.87
CA GLY A 113 11.51 -10.40 -6.53
C GLY A 113 11.59 -11.67 -7.36
N TRP A 114 10.45 -12.33 -7.55
CA TRP A 114 10.32 -13.51 -8.39
C TRP A 114 10.69 -13.22 -9.85
N ALA A 115 10.13 -12.17 -10.46
CA ALA A 115 10.42 -11.81 -11.86
C ALA A 115 11.91 -11.54 -12.09
N LEU A 116 12.58 -10.84 -11.16
CA LEU A 116 14.01 -10.59 -11.25
C LEU A 116 14.85 -11.87 -11.13
N ARG A 117 14.44 -12.84 -10.30
CA ARG A 117 15.15 -14.12 -10.21
C ARG A 117 15.00 -14.95 -11.48
N GLU A 118 13.77 -15.07 -11.99
CA GLU A 118 13.48 -15.86 -13.19
C GLU A 118 14.08 -15.25 -14.47
N SER A 119 14.27 -13.94 -14.51
CA SER A 119 14.98 -13.26 -15.61
C SER A 119 16.51 -13.35 -15.52
N GLY A 120 17.07 -14.05 -14.54
CA GLY A 120 18.53 -14.22 -14.36
C GLY A 120 19.20 -13.12 -13.54
N HIS A 121 18.44 -12.17 -12.98
CA HIS A 121 18.95 -11.06 -12.16
C HIS A 121 18.85 -11.32 -10.66
N GLY A 122 19.25 -12.51 -10.19
CA GLY A 122 19.09 -12.94 -8.79
C GLY A 122 19.76 -12.03 -7.74
N ILE A 123 20.91 -11.43 -8.05
CA ILE A 123 21.58 -10.48 -7.13
C ILE A 123 20.73 -9.22 -6.96
N ILE A 124 20.18 -8.69 -8.05
CA ILE A 124 19.33 -7.49 -8.03
C ILE A 124 18.03 -7.81 -7.31
N ALA A 125 17.47 -9.01 -7.53
CA ALA A 125 16.31 -9.49 -6.78
C ALA A 125 16.55 -9.47 -5.27
N ALA A 126 17.70 -9.95 -4.80
CA ALA A 126 18.06 -9.95 -3.38
C ALA A 126 18.18 -8.53 -2.81
N ILE A 127 18.81 -7.61 -3.55
CA ILE A 127 18.94 -6.20 -3.14
C ILE A 127 17.57 -5.53 -3.04
N VAL A 128 16.73 -5.65 -4.07
CA VAL A 128 15.39 -5.06 -4.09
C VAL A 128 14.52 -5.63 -2.97
N GLN A 129 14.56 -6.94 -2.75
CA GLN A 129 13.81 -7.59 -1.67
C GLN A 129 14.29 -7.15 -0.29
N ALA A 130 15.60 -7.06 -0.06
CA ALA A 130 16.14 -6.56 1.21
C ALA A 130 15.66 -5.12 1.49
N ILE A 131 15.69 -4.24 0.50
CA ILE A 131 15.18 -2.86 0.63
C ILE A 131 13.68 -2.86 0.89
N SER A 132 12.91 -3.72 0.23
CA SER A 132 11.47 -3.86 0.43
C SER A 132 11.13 -4.29 1.85
N VAL A 133 11.82 -5.29 2.41
CA VAL A 133 11.61 -5.77 3.78
C VAL A 133 11.90 -4.66 4.81
N ILE A 134 13.06 -4.00 4.70
CA ILE A 134 13.40 -2.86 5.56
C ILE A 134 12.35 -1.74 5.43
N GLY A 135 11.90 -1.50 4.21
CA GLY A 135 10.91 -0.49 3.92
C GLY A 135 9.53 -0.79 4.50
N MET A 136 9.10 -2.05 4.43
CA MET A 136 7.87 -2.54 5.06
C MET A 136 7.95 -2.42 6.57
N PHE A 137 9.07 -2.85 7.17
CA PHE A 137 9.27 -2.75 8.62
C PHE A 137 9.15 -1.30 9.13
N THR A 138 9.77 -0.35 8.41
CA THR A 138 9.68 1.07 8.74
C THR A 138 8.25 1.60 8.61
N ALA A 139 7.51 1.17 7.58
CA ALA A 139 6.12 1.57 7.39
C ALA A 139 5.20 1.01 8.49
N LEU A 140 5.40 -0.25 8.89
CA LEU A 140 4.66 -0.89 9.98
C LEU A 140 4.86 -0.15 11.30
N ILE A 141 6.10 0.20 11.67
CA ILE A 141 6.36 0.99 12.87
C ILE A 141 5.61 2.33 12.82
N GLY A 142 5.68 3.04 11.69
CA GLY A 142 4.97 4.31 11.51
C GLY A 142 3.46 4.18 11.70
N MET A 143 2.86 3.15 11.10
CA MET A 143 1.43 2.87 11.21
C MET A 143 1.02 2.48 12.63
N MET A 144 1.80 1.65 13.32
CA MET A 144 1.51 1.27 14.71
C MET A 144 1.58 2.48 15.65
N LEU A 145 2.55 3.37 15.47
CA LEU A 145 2.67 4.59 16.26
C LEU A 145 1.49 5.54 16.01
N ALA A 146 1.13 5.78 14.74
CA ALA A 146 -0.02 6.60 14.39
C ALA A 146 -1.34 6.01 14.93
N GLY A 147 -1.56 4.71 14.73
CA GLY A 147 -2.75 4.00 15.21
C GLY A 147 -2.87 4.02 16.74
N SER A 148 -1.76 3.87 17.47
CA SER A 148 -1.77 3.92 18.94
C SER A 148 -2.22 5.28 19.47
N ARG A 149 -1.87 6.38 18.79
CA ARG A 149 -2.29 7.75 19.16
C ARG A 149 -3.76 8.00 18.85
N LEU A 150 -4.25 7.49 17.72
CA LEU A 150 -5.67 7.56 17.36
C LEU A 150 -6.54 6.82 18.38
N LEU A 151 -6.14 5.62 18.77
CA LEU A 151 -6.88 4.81 19.75
C LEU A 151 -6.86 5.47 21.13
N TYR A 152 -5.74 6.11 21.50
CA TYR A 152 -5.65 6.95 22.70
C TYR A 152 -6.62 8.13 22.66
N SER A 153 -6.72 8.87 21.54
CA SER A 153 -7.66 10.00 21.44
C SER A 153 -9.10 9.54 21.58
N PHE A 154 -9.49 8.40 20.99
CA PHE A 154 -10.83 7.84 21.18
C PHE A 154 -11.12 7.47 22.64
N GLY A 155 -10.12 6.93 23.37
CA GLY A 155 -10.26 6.70 24.81
C GLY A 155 -10.39 7.99 25.62
N ARG A 156 -9.69 9.06 25.20
CA ARG A 156 -9.74 10.37 25.87
C ARG A 156 -11.08 11.05 25.63
N ASP A 157 -11.63 10.91 24.43
CA ASP A 157 -12.90 11.51 24.03
C ASP A 157 -14.11 10.67 24.51
N GLY A 158 -13.87 9.61 25.31
CA GLY A 158 -14.92 8.78 25.94
C GLY A 158 -15.58 7.76 25.02
N LEU A 159 -15.12 7.64 23.77
CA LEU A 159 -15.65 6.70 22.78
C LEU A 159 -15.16 5.26 23.01
N LEU A 160 -13.99 5.11 23.65
CA LEU A 160 -13.42 3.83 24.05
C LEU A 160 -13.19 3.79 25.56
N PRO A 161 -13.01 2.58 26.15
CA PRO A 161 -12.78 2.44 27.59
C PRO A 161 -11.66 3.37 28.11
N SER A 162 -11.91 4.05 29.23
CA SER A 162 -11.03 5.10 29.78
C SER A 162 -9.61 4.64 30.17
N TRP A 163 -9.36 3.34 30.23
CA TRP A 163 -8.01 2.82 30.46
C TRP A 163 -7.10 2.92 29.22
N LEU A 164 -7.67 3.11 28.02
CA LEU A 164 -6.96 3.38 26.76
C LEU A 164 -6.44 4.82 26.65
N SER A 165 -6.99 5.75 27.43
CA SER A 165 -6.52 7.14 27.51
C SER A 165 -5.41 7.35 28.53
N GLN A 166 -4.85 6.28 29.09
CA GLN A 166 -3.74 6.36 30.03
C GLN A 166 -2.39 6.31 29.31
N LEU A 167 -1.56 7.31 29.55
CA LEU A 167 -0.18 7.36 29.09
C LEU A 167 0.75 6.70 30.11
N ASN A 168 1.85 6.11 29.63
CA ASN A 168 2.93 5.64 30.50
C ASN A 168 3.75 6.83 31.04
N HIS A 169 4.67 6.58 31.98
CA HIS A 169 5.60 7.55 32.58
C HIS A 169 6.40 8.37 31.56
N LYS A 170 6.63 7.82 30.36
CA LYS A 170 7.30 8.48 29.22
C LYS A 170 6.34 9.19 28.26
N HIS A 171 5.07 9.43 28.64
CA HIS A 171 4.03 10.05 27.81
C HIS A 171 3.71 9.28 26.51
N LEU A 172 3.89 7.95 26.54
CA LEU A 172 3.61 7.06 25.41
C LEU A 172 2.33 6.25 25.66
N PRO A 173 1.43 6.10 24.66
CA PRO A 173 0.18 5.35 24.80
C PRO A 173 0.42 3.83 24.68
N ASN A 174 1.25 3.25 25.57
CA ASN A 174 1.66 1.84 25.48
C ASN A 174 0.49 0.85 25.53
N ARG A 175 -0.57 1.15 26.30
CA ARG A 175 -1.74 0.27 26.39
C ARG A 175 -2.51 0.20 25.07
N ALA A 176 -2.71 1.36 24.45
CA ALA A 176 -3.31 1.45 23.12
C ALA A 176 -2.46 0.70 22.08
N LEU A 177 -1.13 0.84 22.15
CA LEU A 177 -0.22 0.10 21.29
C LEU A 177 -0.33 -1.42 21.47
N VAL A 178 -0.33 -1.92 22.71
CA VAL A 178 -0.44 -3.36 22.98
C VAL A 178 -1.76 -3.92 22.47
N ILE A 179 -2.89 -3.23 22.72
CA ILE A 179 -4.20 -3.66 22.21
C ILE A 179 -4.23 -3.66 20.69
N LEU A 180 -3.73 -2.60 20.06
CA LEU A 180 -3.65 -2.51 18.61
C LEU A 180 -2.83 -3.67 18.03
N THR A 181 -1.71 -4.03 18.65
CA THR A 181 -0.90 -5.19 18.26
C THR A 181 -1.68 -6.49 18.40
N ILE A 182 -2.35 -6.72 19.53
CA ILE A 182 -3.12 -7.95 19.76
C ILE A 182 -4.23 -8.09 18.71
N ILE A 183 -5.00 -7.02 18.51
CA ILE A 183 -6.07 -6.99 17.50
C ILE A 183 -5.48 -7.23 16.10
N GLY A 184 -4.37 -6.56 15.77
CA GLY A 184 -3.69 -6.72 14.48
C GLY A 184 -3.20 -8.14 14.23
N VAL A 185 -2.63 -8.81 15.25
CA VAL A 185 -2.19 -10.21 15.16
C VAL A 185 -3.39 -11.14 15.00
N VAL A 186 -4.45 -10.97 15.79
CA VAL A 186 -5.65 -11.83 15.71
C VAL A 186 -6.31 -11.68 14.34
N ILE A 187 -6.62 -10.46 13.91
CA ILE A 187 -7.26 -10.21 12.62
C ILE A 187 -6.35 -10.65 11.46
N GLY A 188 -5.06 -10.32 11.52
CA GLY A 188 -4.09 -10.70 10.49
C GLY A 188 -3.89 -12.22 10.39
N SER A 189 -4.10 -12.97 11.48
CA SER A 189 -4.01 -14.44 11.46
C SER A 189 -5.29 -15.13 10.96
N MET A 190 -6.44 -14.48 11.07
CA MET A 190 -7.75 -15.07 10.73
C MET A 190 -8.21 -14.79 9.31
N PHE A 191 -7.76 -13.70 8.69
CA PHE A 191 -8.28 -13.23 7.40
C PHE A 191 -7.18 -13.17 6.33
N PRO A 192 -7.50 -13.51 5.05
CA PRO A 192 -6.55 -13.40 3.97
C PRO A 192 -6.23 -11.93 3.64
N PHE A 193 -5.01 -11.68 3.16
CA PHE A 193 -4.55 -10.33 2.83
C PHE A 193 -5.48 -9.60 1.86
N ALA A 194 -5.97 -10.29 0.82
CA ALA A 194 -6.87 -9.69 -0.17
C ALA A 194 -8.17 -9.14 0.46
N PHE A 195 -8.75 -9.88 1.41
CA PHE A 195 -9.93 -9.43 2.14
C PHE A 195 -9.64 -8.20 3.00
N LEU A 196 -8.52 -8.21 3.73
CA LEU A 196 -8.09 -7.07 4.55
C LEU A 196 -7.80 -5.83 3.68
N ALA A 197 -7.14 -6.01 2.54
CA ALA A 197 -6.83 -4.94 1.59
C ALA A 197 -8.12 -4.29 1.03
N GLN A 198 -9.12 -5.10 0.69
CA GLN A 198 -10.43 -4.60 0.25
C GLN A 198 -11.15 -3.85 1.38
N LEU A 199 -11.16 -4.39 2.60
CA LEU A 199 -11.78 -3.75 3.76
C LEU A 199 -11.16 -2.39 4.07
N ILE A 200 -9.82 -2.29 4.04
CA ILE A 200 -9.10 -1.04 4.26
C ILE A 200 -9.41 -0.04 3.15
N SER A 201 -9.37 -0.48 1.89
CA SER A 201 -9.68 0.38 0.74
C SER A 201 -11.11 0.93 0.82
N ALA A 202 -12.10 0.08 1.08
CA ALA A 202 -13.49 0.47 1.25
C ALA A 202 -13.67 1.47 2.41
N GLY A 203 -13.09 1.17 3.58
CA GLY A 203 -13.17 2.07 4.74
C GLY A 203 -12.53 3.43 4.48
N THR A 204 -11.41 3.46 3.77
CA THR A 204 -10.70 4.70 3.42
C THR A 204 -11.47 5.52 2.40
N LEU A 205 -12.08 4.87 1.39
CA LEU A 205 -12.96 5.54 0.43
C LEU A 205 -14.16 6.18 1.13
N VAL A 206 -14.81 5.47 2.06
CA VAL A 206 -15.91 6.02 2.86
C VAL A 206 -15.43 7.23 3.67
N ALA A 207 -14.26 7.16 4.32
CA ALA A 207 -13.70 8.29 5.04
C ALA A 207 -13.45 9.51 4.13
N PHE A 208 -12.90 9.30 2.92
CA PHE A 208 -12.70 10.38 1.95
C PHE A 208 -14.00 10.96 1.42
N MET A 209 -15.05 10.15 1.25
CA MET A 209 -16.38 10.66 0.90
C MET A 209 -16.92 11.60 1.98
N PHE A 210 -16.84 11.21 3.25
CA PHE A 210 -17.26 12.08 4.36
C PHE A 210 -16.47 13.38 4.43
N VAL A 211 -15.14 13.30 4.27
CA VAL A 211 -14.28 14.49 4.22
C VAL A 211 -14.67 15.41 3.06
N SER A 212 -14.90 14.84 1.87
CA SER A 212 -15.26 15.62 0.67
C SER A 212 -16.64 16.26 0.77
N LEU A 213 -17.58 15.66 1.51
CA LEU A 213 -18.89 16.25 1.79
C LEU A 213 -18.85 17.33 2.89
N ALA A 214 -17.86 17.25 3.79
CA ALA A 214 -17.69 18.18 4.89
C ALA A 214 -16.90 19.44 4.53
N MET A 215 -16.10 19.40 3.44
CA MET A 215 -15.43 20.55 2.85
C MET A 215 -16.40 21.38 2.00
#